data_AF-A0A6H9V051-F1
#
_entry.id   AF-A0A6H9V051-F1
#
_cell.length_a   1.000
_cell.length_b   1.000
_cell.length_c   1.000
_cell.angle_alpha   90.00
_cell.angle_beta   90.00
_cell.angle_gamma   90.00
#
_symmetry.space_group_name_H-M   'P 1'
#
loop_
_entity.id
_entity.type
_entity.pdbx_description
1 polymer ?
#
loop_
_entity_poly.entity_id
_entity_poly.type
_entity_poly.pdbx_seq_one_letter_code
_entity_poly.pdbx_strand_id
1 'polypeptide(L)'
;MAARPLVARQPNERLQALIQEAGCSNAGLARRVNMCGAEHGLDLRYDKTSVARWLRGQQPRGRAPAIIAEALGRKLGRTVTIDEIGMANGKNLASGVGLQFSPTVLGAIEQVCELWRSDVGRRDFLSGSSVAASALVEPSRDWLISSPDSQVARAAGPRVGQSDVAAVRAMTQALVDLDHQYGSGHVRPVVVHYLNSVVSGLLAGSYREAVGRDLFAAVARLTELAGYMAVDTGQPGLAQRYYIQALRLAQAAGDRGYGGYVLAASMSHLAAQLGNPREIAQLARAAQEGARGRVTPRAEAMFHAAEARGHALLGDARAAEAASGRAVRALEAVNPSSGDDPAWIAHFDEAYLADELAHCHRDLGQAEAAARCAQESLAGHPKSRARRRAIGYVLLATAQAQQREVEQACNTGLKAVELLESLRSNRGAEYLDDFQQRLDPYRDEPVVREFGARLELQAAA
;
A
#
# COMPACT_ATOMS: atom_id res chain seq x y z
N MET A 1 -35.15 -20.71 9.76
CA MET A 1 -34.95 -19.53 8.88
C MET A 1 -35.37 -18.27 9.65
N ALA A 2 -34.43 -17.63 10.35
CA ALA A 2 -34.72 -16.37 11.02
C ALA A 2 -34.73 -15.22 9.99
N ALA A 3 -35.84 -14.50 9.89
CA ALA A 3 -35.99 -13.36 8.99
C ALA A 3 -35.02 -12.24 9.40
N ARG A 4 -34.19 -11.79 8.44
CA ARG A 4 -33.35 -10.59 8.59
C ARG A 4 -34.24 -9.40 8.98
N PRO A 5 -33.90 -8.61 10.01
CA PRO A 5 -34.64 -7.40 10.32
C PRO A 5 -34.55 -6.42 9.13
N LEU A 6 -35.72 -5.99 8.64
CA LEU A 6 -35.84 -4.95 7.61
C LEU A 6 -35.38 -3.62 8.22
N VAL A 7 -34.12 -3.25 7.97
CA VAL A 7 -33.63 -1.89 8.22
C VAL A 7 -34.54 -0.93 7.44
N ALA A 8 -35.24 -0.06 8.14
CA ALA A 8 -36.08 0.96 7.53
C ALA A 8 -35.19 1.87 6.65
N ARG A 9 -35.51 1.95 5.36
CA ARG A 9 -34.75 2.79 4.41
C ARG A 9 -35.14 4.25 4.64
N GLN A 10 -34.14 5.11 4.80
CA GLN A 10 -34.37 6.56 4.89
C GLN A 10 -34.80 7.12 3.51
N PRO A 11 -35.75 8.07 3.46
CA PRO A 11 -36.09 8.80 2.24
C PRO A 11 -34.89 9.53 1.63
N ASN A 12 -34.82 9.60 0.30
CA ASN A 12 -33.75 10.29 -0.42
C ASN A 12 -34.14 11.76 -0.68
N GLU A 13 -33.96 12.60 0.34
CA GLU A 13 -34.29 14.04 0.30
C GLU A 13 -33.42 14.80 -0.70
N ARG A 14 -32.16 14.37 -0.90
CA ARG A 14 -31.23 14.98 -1.86
C ARG A 14 -31.73 14.85 -3.31
N LEU A 15 -32.17 13.64 -3.70
CA LEU A 15 -32.81 13.42 -4.99
C LEU A 15 -34.10 14.23 -5.13
N GLN A 16 -34.90 14.32 -4.06
CA GLN A 16 -36.15 15.08 -4.08
C GLN A 16 -35.91 16.56 -4.36
N ALA A 17 -34.92 17.17 -3.69
CA ALA A 17 -34.54 18.57 -3.91
C ALA A 17 -34.09 18.81 -5.37
N LEU A 18 -33.27 17.93 -5.93
CA LEU A 18 -32.82 18.07 -7.32
C LEU A 18 -33.94 17.88 -8.36
N ILE A 19 -34.91 17.00 -8.08
CA ILE A 19 -36.09 16.84 -8.95
C ILE A 19 -36.94 18.13 -8.95
N GLN A 20 -37.08 18.77 -7.80
CA GLN A 20 -37.78 20.05 -7.63
C GLN A 20 -37.02 21.19 -8.31
N GLU A 21 -35.71 21.31 -8.11
CA GLU A 21 -34.83 22.28 -8.77
C GLU A 21 -34.91 22.14 -10.30
N ALA A 22 -34.90 20.90 -10.80
CA ALA A 22 -34.98 20.60 -12.23
C ALA A 22 -36.39 20.80 -12.83
N GLY A 23 -37.40 21.09 -12.00
CA GLY A 23 -38.80 21.25 -12.43
C GLY A 23 -39.34 20.03 -13.18
N CYS A 24 -38.92 18.81 -12.79
CA CYS A 24 -39.29 17.59 -13.50
C CYS A 24 -40.25 16.72 -12.68
N SER A 25 -41.22 16.08 -13.35
CA SER A 25 -42.06 15.07 -12.70
C SER A 25 -41.32 13.73 -12.62
N ASN A 26 -41.75 12.83 -11.72
CA ASN A 26 -41.17 11.47 -11.63
C ASN A 26 -41.23 10.72 -12.99
N ALA A 27 -42.31 10.89 -13.75
CA ALA A 27 -42.41 10.33 -15.11
C ALA A 27 -41.49 11.05 -16.11
N GLY A 28 -41.24 12.34 -15.91
CA GLY A 28 -40.28 13.12 -16.70
C GLY A 28 -38.83 12.69 -16.46
N LEU A 29 -38.43 12.48 -15.20
CA LEU A 29 -37.09 11.99 -14.85
C LEU A 29 -36.87 10.58 -15.42
N ALA A 30 -37.80 9.65 -15.23
CA ALA A 30 -37.69 8.29 -15.74
C ALA A 30 -37.42 8.24 -17.26
N ARG A 31 -38.15 9.05 -18.04
CA ARG A 31 -37.93 9.16 -19.49
C ARG A 31 -36.53 9.66 -19.85
N ARG A 32 -36.02 10.67 -19.13
CA ARG A 32 -34.66 11.20 -19.36
C ARG A 32 -33.59 10.18 -19.02
N VAL A 33 -33.77 9.43 -17.93
CA VAL A 33 -32.83 8.36 -17.54
C VAL A 33 -32.79 7.25 -18.59
N ASN A 34 -33.93 6.82 -19.11
CA ASN A 34 -33.95 5.79 -20.17
C ASN A 34 -33.30 6.28 -21.46
N MET A 35 -33.57 7.54 -21.86
CA MET A 35 -32.93 8.15 -23.04
C MET A 35 -31.40 8.25 -22.86
N CYS A 36 -30.95 8.74 -21.72
CA CYS A 36 -29.53 8.83 -21.38
C CYS A 36 -28.88 7.43 -21.29
N GLY A 37 -29.61 6.43 -20.81
CA GLY A 37 -29.18 5.03 -20.79
C GLY A 37 -28.98 4.46 -22.18
N ALA A 38 -29.92 4.71 -23.10
CA ALA A 38 -29.85 4.25 -24.48
C ALA A 38 -28.63 4.82 -25.22
N GLU A 39 -28.30 6.09 -25.00
CA GLU A 39 -27.08 6.72 -25.54
C GLU A 39 -25.79 6.03 -25.06
N HIS A 40 -25.82 5.43 -23.86
CA HIS A 40 -24.72 4.68 -23.28
C HIS A 40 -24.79 3.15 -23.55
N GLY A 41 -25.67 2.72 -24.47
CA GLY A 41 -25.85 1.31 -24.82
C GLY A 41 -26.53 0.46 -23.76
N LEU A 42 -27.28 1.07 -22.83
CA LEU A 42 -28.01 0.38 -21.77
C LEU A 42 -29.51 0.29 -22.08
N ASP A 43 -30.10 -0.92 -22.06
CA ASP A 43 -31.56 -1.11 -22.10
C ASP A 43 -32.18 -0.87 -20.71
N LEU A 44 -32.40 0.41 -20.38
CA LEU A 44 -33.05 0.82 -19.14
C LEU A 44 -34.55 1.04 -19.36
N ARG A 45 -35.38 0.46 -18.48
CA ARG A 45 -36.85 0.56 -18.54
C ARG A 45 -37.45 1.11 -17.24
N TYR A 46 -36.97 2.27 -16.81
CA TYR A 46 -37.50 2.93 -15.62
C TYR A 46 -38.80 3.68 -15.90
N ASP A 47 -39.66 3.72 -14.89
CA ASP A 47 -40.96 4.38 -14.90
C ASP A 47 -41.14 5.31 -13.69
N LYS A 48 -42.30 5.97 -13.58
CA LYS A 48 -42.62 6.84 -12.43
C LYS A 48 -42.52 6.09 -11.09
N THR A 49 -42.82 4.79 -11.09
CA THR A 49 -42.78 3.93 -9.90
C THR A 49 -41.35 3.67 -9.45
N SER A 50 -40.42 3.52 -10.40
CA SER A 50 -38.98 3.39 -10.17
C SER A 50 -38.43 4.62 -9.47
N VAL A 51 -38.77 5.82 -9.95
CA VAL A 51 -38.39 7.10 -9.31
C VAL A 51 -39.00 7.23 -7.91
N ALA A 52 -40.28 6.86 -7.74
CA ALA A 52 -40.93 6.85 -6.42
C ALA A 52 -40.28 5.84 -5.44
N ARG A 53 -39.65 4.77 -5.93
CA ARG A 53 -38.85 3.86 -5.10
C ARG A 53 -37.50 4.48 -4.74
N TRP A 54 -36.88 5.21 -5.66
CA TRP A 54 -35.63 5.95 -5.41
C TRP A 54 -35.78 7.02 -4.34
N LEU A 55 -36.89 7.76 -4.38
CA LEU A 55 -37.25 8.74 -3.35
C LEU A 55 -37.49 8.10 -1.97
N ARG A 56 -37.92 6.83 -1.94
CA ARG A 56 -38.06 6.03 -0.70
C ARG A 56 -36.76 5.31 -0.29
N GLY A 57 -35.63 5.72 -0.85
CA GLY A 57 -34.30 5.20 -0.49
C GLY A 57 -33.88 3.91 -1.19
N GLN A 58 -34.65 3.39 -2.16
CA GLN A 58 -34.20 2.24 -2.96
C GLN A 58 -33.24 2.70 -4.05
N GLN A 59 -31.99 2.25 -4.04
CA GLN A 59 -31.03 2.61 -5.10
C GLN A 59 -31.02 1.58 -6.24
N PRO A 60 -30.97 2.01 -7.51
CA PRO A 60 -30.76 1.11 -8.64
C PRO A 60 -29.31 0.61 -8.68
N ARG A 61 -29.11 -0.60 -9.22
CA ARG A 61 -27.79 -1.26 -9.27
C ARG A 61 -27.00 -0.88 -10.52
N GLY A 62 -25.69 -1.17 -10.51
CA GLY A 62 -24.82 -1.02 -11.68
C GLY A 62 -24.58 0.44 -12.05
N ARG A 63 -24.58 0.75 -13.35
CA ARG A 63 -24.30 2.09 -13.89
C ARG A 63 -25.47 3.08 -13.76
N ALA A 64 -26.65 2.63 -13.33
CA ALA A 64 -27.86 3.44 -13.30
C ALA A 64 -27.77 4.74 -12.45
N PRO A 65 -27.12 4.78 -11.26
CA PRO A 65 -26.95 6.03 -10.51
C PRO A 65 -26.18 7.11 -11.28
N ALA A 66 -25.17 6.73 -12.07
CA ALA A 66 -24.42 7.67 -12.90
C ALA A 66 -25.30 8.26 -14.00
N ILE A 67 -26.11 7.41 -14.66
CA ILE A 67 -27.07 7.84 -15.68
C ILE A 67 -28.16 8.76 -15.09
N ILE A 68 -28.57 8.52 -13.85
CA ILE A 68 -29.53 9.40 -13.14
C ILE A 68 -28.91 10.77 -12.87
N ALA A 69 -27.67 10.80 -12.37
CA ALA A 69 -26.94 12.04 -12.11
C ALA A 69 -26.75 12.84 -13.40
N GLU A 70 -26.35 12.17 -14.49
CA GLU A 70 -26.20 12.79 -15.81
C GLU A 70 -27.53 13.33 -16.37
N ALA A 71 -28.61 12.55 -16.29
CA ALA A 71 -29.93 12.96 -16.76
C ALA A 71 -30.45 14.21 -16.04
N LEU A 72 -30.16 14.34 -14.73
CA LEU A 72 -30.45 15.54 -13.95
C LEU A 72 -29.51 16.69 -14.29
N GLY A 73 -28.21 16.43 -14.44
CA GLY A 73 -27.22 17.44 -14.80
C GLY A 73 -27.51 18.10 -16.15
N ARG A 74 -27.85 17.30 -17.17
CA ARG A 74 -28.31 17.80 -18.48
C ARG A 74 -29.57 18.67 -18.37
N LYS A 75 -30.47 18.36 -17.45
CA LYS A 75 -31.71 19.14 -17.24
C LYS A 75 -31.44 20.44 -16.48
N LEU A 76 -30.50 20.44 -15.55
CA LEU A 76 -30.11 21.59 -14.73
C LEU A 76 -29.07 22.50 -15.40
N GLY A 77 -28.42 22.04 -16.48
CA GLY A 77 -27.37 22.80 -17.16
C GLY A 77 -26.05 22.87 -16.40
N ARG A 78 -25.83 21.97 -15.43
CA ARG A 78 -24.60 21.84 -14.64
C ARG A 78 -24.24 20.39 -14.41
N THR A 79 -22.98 20.11 -14.09
CA THR A 79 -22.59 18.77 -13.63
C THR A 79 -23.30 18.46 -12.32
N VAL A 80 -23.92 17.28 -12.24
CA VAL A 80 -24.53 16.73 -11.04
C VAL A 80 -23.86 15.40 -10.76
N THR A 81 -23.38 15.23 -9.54
CA THR A 81 -22.66 14.05 -9.09
C THR A 81 -23.60 12.99 -8.51
N ILE A 82 -23.11 11.75 -8.43
CA ILE A 82 -23.84 10.64 -7.81
C ILE A 82 -24.09 10.91 -6.31
N ASP A 83 -23.19 11.64 -5.65
CA ASP A 83 -23.36 12.07 -4.26
C ASP A 83 -24.48 13.10 -4.12
N GLU A 84 -24.52 14.13 -4.97
CA GLU A 84 -25.57 15.15 -4.95
C GLU A 84 -26.98 14.56 -5.09
N ILE A 85 -27.17 13.47 -5.83
CA ILE A 85 -28.46 12.77 -5.94
C ILE A 85 -28.76 11.80 -4.77
N GLY A 86 -27.91 11.77 -3.73
CA GLY A 86 -28.05 10.86 -2.58
C GLY A 86 -27.95 9.38 -2.97
N MET A 87 -27.32 9.08 -4.12
CA MET A 87 -27.13 7.72 -4.62
C MET A 87 -25.65 7.33 -4.70
N ALA A 88 -24.76 8.12 -4.09
CA ALA A 88 -23.46 7.62 -3.75
C ALA A 88 -23.73 6.45 -2.82
N ASN A 89 -23.64 5.23 -3.36
CA ASN A 89 -23.58 4.04 -2.55
C ASN A 89 -22.66 4.36 -1.36
N GLY A 90 -22.89 3.78 -0.18
CA GLY A 90 -21.85 3.76 0.86
C GLY A 90 -20.50 3.20 0.35
N LYS A 91 -20.46 2.67 -0.89
CA LYS A 91 -19.28 2.32 -1.69
C LYS A 91 -18.50 3.51 -2.29
N ASN A 92 -19.11 4.65 -2.60
CA ASN A 92 -18.44 5.76 -3.30
C ASN A 92 -17.84 6.83 -2.37
N LEU A 93 -18.36 7.03 -1.15
CA LEU A 93 -17.63 7.78 -0.13
C LEU A 93 -16.42 6.96 0.37
N ALA A 94 -16.62 5.64 0.56
CA ALA A 94 -15.57 4.71 0.99
C ALA A 94 -14.51 4.41 -0.07
N SER A 95 -14.81 4.58 -1.38
CA SER A 95 -13.85 4.26 -2.45
C SER A 95 -12.65 5.20 -2.46
N GLY A 96 -12.81 6.46 -2.03
CA GLY A 96 -11.74 7.47 -2.00
C GLY A 96 -10.96 7.56 -0.68
N VAL A 97 -11.42 6.92 0.40
CA VAL A 97 -10.84 7.07 1.75
C VAL A 97 -9.35 6.72 1.76
N GLY A 98 -8.50 7.67 2.12
CA GLY A 98 -7.06 7.46 2.17
C GLY A 98 -6.36 7.38 0.81
N LEU A 99 -7.06 7.58 -0.32
CA LEU A 99 -6.44 7.74 -1.64
C LEU A 99 -6.10 9.21 -1.96
N GLN A 100 -6.66 10.15 -1.22
CA GLN A 100 -6.41 11.57 -1.45
C GLN A 100 -5.15 12.04 -0.72
N PHE A 101 -4.26 12.68 -1.46
CA PHE A 101 -3.14 13.44 -0.91
C PHE A 101 -3.63 14.86 -0.56
N SER A 102 -4.08 15.08 0.67
CA SER A 102 -4.74 16.34 1.04
C SER A 102 -3.80 17.54 0.94
N PRO A 103 -4.23 18.71 0.41
CA PRO A 103 -3.39 19.90 0.39
C PRO A 103 -3.22 20.55 1.78
N THR A 104 -3.97 20.12 2.80
CA THR A 104 -3.94 20.72 4.14
C THR A 104 -3.64 19.68 5.22
N VAL A 105 -3.02 20.13 6.32
CA VAL A 105 -2.77 19.29 7.49
C VAL A 105 -4.06 18.76 8.10
N LEU A 106 -5.11 19.58 8.20
CA LEU A 106 -6.40 19.17 8.75
C LEU A 106 -7.04 18.07 7.90
N GLY A 107 -7.09 18.25 6.57
CA GLY A 107 -7.62 17.23 5.68
C GLY A 107 -6.78 15.95 5.67
N ALA A 108 -5.45 16.02 5.88
CA ALA A 108 -4.62 14.85 6.06
C ALA A 108 -4.99 14.06 7.34
N ILE A 109 -5.24 14.77 8.46
CA ILE A 109 -5.71 14.14 9.71
C ILE A 109 -7.09 13.49 9.51
N GLU A 110 -8.02 14.17 8.84
CA GLU A 110 -9.36 13.64 8.56
C GLU A 110 -9.31 12.36 7.72
N GLN A 111 -8.56 12.39 6.60
CA GLN A 111 -8.38 11.25 5.70
C GLN A 111 -7.76 10.05 6.42
N VAL A 112 -6.70 10.27 7.19
CA VAL A 112 -6.00 9.17 7.85
C VAL A 112 -6.83 8.58 9.00
N CYS A 113 -7.54 9.40 9.77
CA CYS A 113 -8.42 8.92 10.83
C CYS A 113 -9.66 8.22 10.28
N GLU A 114 -10.18 8.62 9.12
CA GLU A 114 -11.24 7.89 8.42
C GLU A 114 -10.76 6.53 7.90
N LEU A 115 -9.53 6.45 7.36
CA LEU A 115 -8.92 5.21 6.94
C LEU A 115 -8.82 4.22 8.11
N TRP A 116 -8.27 4.64 9.25
CA TRP A 116 -8.11 3.76 10.42
C TRP A 116 -9.45 3.31 11.00
N ARG A 117 -10.43 4.22 11.13
CA ARG A 117 -11.79 3.85 11.57
C ARG A 117 -12.44 2.83 10.64
N SER A 118 -12.25 2.99 9.33
CA SER A 118 -12.82 2.10 8.32
C SER A 118 -12.17 0.71 8.35
N ASP A 119 -10.86 0.63 8.60
CA ASP A 119 -10.11 -0.62 8.72
C ASP A 119 -10.47 -1.37 10.01
N VAL A 120 -10.51 -0.70 11.17
CA VAL A 120 -10.97 -1.32 12.44
C VAL A 120 -12.39 -1.88 12.30
N GLY A 121 -13.27 -1.13 11.63
CA GLY A 121 -14.66 -1.53 11.41
C GLY A 121 -14.85 -2.72 10.46
N ARG A 122 -13.76 -3.31 9.93
CA ARG A 122 -13.74 -4.43 8.97
C ARG A 122 -14.78 -4.25 7.86
N ARG A 123 -14.84 -3.05 7.29
CA ARG A 123 -15.65 -2.84 6.09
C ARG A 123 -14.94 -3.59 4.96
N ASP A 124 -15.46 -4.76 4.56
CA ASP A 124 -15.02 -5.62 3.42
C ASP A 124 -14.74 -4.84 2.11
N PHE A 125 -15.18 -3.59 2.06
CA PHE A 125 -15.03 -2.60 1.02
C PHE A 125 -13.58 -2.15 0.76
N LEU A 126 -12.70 -2.16 1.77
CA LEU A 126 -11.29 -1.75 1.61
C LEU A 126 -10.43 -2.84 0.96
N SER A 127 -10.76 -4.11 1.18
CA SER A 127 -10.02 -5.26 0.64
C SER A 127 -10.40 -5.60 -0.81
N GLY A 128 -11.59 -5.21 -1.27
CA GLY A 128 -12.10 -5.50 -2.63
C GLY A 128 -12.03 -4.34 -3.64
N SER A 129 -11.35 -3.23 -3.32
CA SER A 129 -11.20 -2.10 -4.25
C SER A 129 -10.18 -2.43 -5.35
N SER A 130 -10.49 -2.07 -6.61
CA SER A 130 -9.54 -2.18 -7.72
C SER A 130 -8.27 -1.39 -7.42
N VAL A 131 -7.12 -2.07 -7.36
CA VAL A 131 -5.83 -1.43 -7.15
C VAL A 131 -5.32 -0.93 -8.50
N ALA A 132 -5.13 0.38 -8.63
CA ALA A 132 -4.48 0.96 -9.80
C ALA A 132 -3.10 1.47 -9.37
N ALA A 133 -2.03 0.93 -9.95
CA ALA A 133 -0.68 1.42 -9.67
C ALA A 133 -0.52 2.91 -10.00
N SER A 134 -1.26 3.41 -11.00
CA SER A 134 -1.31 4.84 -11.35
C SER A 134 -1.80 5.75 -10.21
N ALA A 135 -2.52 5.21 -9.22
CA ALA A 135 -2.95 5.99 -8.05
C ALA A 135 -1.79 6.36 -7.11
N LEU A 136 -0.57 5.85 -7.34
CA LEU A 136 0.65 6.27 -6.63
C LEU A 136 1.37 7.45 -7.33
N VAL A 137 1.07 7.70 -8.61
CA VAL A 137 1.73 8.74 -9.43
C VAL A 137 1.38 10.14 -8.93
N GLU A 138 0.10 10.41 -8.70
CA GLU A 138 -0.34 11.74 -8.26
C GLU A 138 0.21 12.11 -6.88
N PRO A 139 0.09 11.25 -5.83
CA PRO A 139 0.69 11.52 -4.53
C PRO A 139 2.22 11.71 -4.56
N SER A 140 2.94 10.91 -5.35
CA SER A 140 4.40 11.03 -5.45
C SER A 140 4.82 12.33 -6.15
N ARG A 141 4.12 12.72 -7.23
CA ARG A 141 4.30 14.00 -7.90
C ARG A 141 4.00 15.17 -6.96
N ASP A 142 2.83 15.15 -6.31
CA ASP A 142 2.39 16.23 -5.43
C ASP A 142 3.34 16.43 -4.26
N TRP A 143 3.83 15.34 -3.66
CA TRP A 143 4.88 15.39 -2.64
C TRP A 143 6.18 16.00 -3.18
N LEU A 144 6.61 15.60 -4.38
CA LEU A 144 7.86 16.07 -4.98
C LEU A 144 7.85 17.57 -5.27
N ILE A 145 6.74 18.10 -5.80
CA ILE A 145 6.64 19.50 -6.24
C ILE A 145 6.17 20.45 -5.13
N SER A 146 5.43 19.96 -4.13
CA SER A 146 4.92 20.80 -3.03
C SER A 146 6.00 21.02 -2.00
N SER A 147 6.08 22.21 -1.40
CA SER A 147 6.91 22.41 -0.20
C SER A 147 6.30 21.71 1.03
N PRO A 148 7.11 21.40 2.06
CA PRO A 148 6.56 21.00 3.35
C PRO A 148 5.53 22.01 3.87
N ASP A 149 4.53 21.53 4.62
CA ASP A 149 3.55 22.42 5.25
C ASP A 149 4.28 23.49 6.08
N SER A 150 3.83 24.75 6.01
CA SER A 150 4.48 25.86 6.73
C SER A 150 4.28 25.79 8.24
N GLN A 151 3.13 25.28 8.68
CA GLN A 151 2.76 25.15 10.09
C GLN A 151 1.93 23.89 10.30
N VAL A 152 2.22 23.16 11.39
CA VAL A 152 1.41 22.03 11.85
C VAL A 152 0.83 22.23 13.24
N ALA A 153 1.29 23.23 14.00
CA ALA A 153 0.84 23.50 15.37
C ALA A 153 -0.69 23.62 15.48
N ARG A 154 -1.24 23.11 16.59
CA ARG A 154 -2.67 23.14 16.89
C ARG A 154 -2.92 23.68 18.29
N ALA A 155 -3.98 24.48 18.44
CA ALA A 155 -4.36 25.10 19.71
C ALA A 155 -5.62 24.49 20.37
N ALA A 156 -6.33 23.59 19.68
CA ALA A 156 -7.57 22.99 20.16
C ALA A 156 -7.36 21.52 20.58
N GLY A 157 -8.08 21.06 21.61
CA GLY A 157 -8.05 19.69 22.10
C GLY A 157 -7.05 19.44 23.24
N PRO A 158 -6.98 18.20 23.78
CA PRO A 158 -6.06 17.83 24.86
C PRO A 158 -4.61 18.14 24.50
N ARG A 159 -3.82 18.56 25.50
CA ARG A 159 -2.42 18.91 25.29
C ARG A 159 -1.59 17.67 25.00
N VAL A 160 -0.84 17.71 23.89
CA VAL A 160 0.11 16.68 23.47
C VAL A 160 1.54 17.20 23.64
N GLY A 161 2.39 16.38 24.25
CA GLY A 161 3.78 16.69 24.55
C GLY A 161 4.77 15.67 23.98
N GLN A 162 6.07 15.89 24.23
CA GLN A 162 7.12 14.99 23.74
C GLN A 162 7.05 13.59 24.36
N SER A 163 6.48 13.44 25.56
CA SER A 163 6.24 12.12 26.17
C SER A 163 5.27 11.27 25.34
N ASP A 164 4.25 11.89 24.75
CA ASP A 164 3.26 11.19 23.91
C ASP A 164 3.91 10.73 22.60
N VAL A 165 4.73 11.59 21.98
CA VAL A 165 5.52 11.24 20.81
C VAL A 165 6.46 10.07 21.11
N ALA A 166 7.18 10.14 22.23
CA ALA A 166 8.08 9.08 22.66
C ALA A 166 7.34 7.74 22.84
N ALA A 167 6.12 7.78 23.41
CA ALA A 167 5.28 6.60 23.54
C ALA A 167 4.88 6.01 22.18
N VAL A 168 4.50 6.83 21.19
CA VAL A 168 4.18 6.36 19.83
C VAL A 168 5.41 5.73 19.17
N ARG A 169 6.61 6.32 19.32
CA ARG A 169 7.87 5.78 18.79
C ARG A 169 8.21 4.43 19.42
N ALA A 170 8.12 4.33 20.74
CA ALA A 170 8.39 3.09 21.48
C ALA A 170 7.40 1.98 21.11
N MET A 171 6.11 2.30 21.03
CA MET A 171 5.07 1.35 20.60
C MET A 171 5.30 0.88 19.16
N THR A 172 5.68 1.78 18.25
CA THR A 172 6.03 1.41 16.87
C THR A 172 7.19 0.42 16.84
N GLN A 173 8.25 0.66 17.62
CA GLN A 173 9.38 -0.27 17.69
C GLN A 173 8.98 -1.65 18.24
N ALA A 174 8.19 -1.69 19.31
CA ALA A 174 7.70 -2.95 19.87
C ALA A 174 6.85 -3.75 18.85
N LEU A 175 6.02 -3.07 18.06
CA LEU A 175 5.20 -3.70 17.02
C LEU A 175 6.05 -4.21 15.85
N VAL A 176 7.13 -3.50 15.49
CA VAL A 176 8.12 -3.98 14.51
C VAL A 176 8.82 -5.25 15.00
N ASP A 177 9.22 -5.29 16.27
CA ASP A 177 9.91 -6.46 16.83
C ASP A 177 8.98 -7.68 16.90
N LEU A 178 7.70 -7.46 17.25
CA LEU A 178 6.66 -8.50 17.20
C LEU A 178 6.39 -9.00 15.77
N ASP A 179 6.39 -8.12 14.76
CA ASP A 179 6.25 -8.54 13.36
C ASP A 179 7.38 -9.47 12.93
N HIS A 180 8.63 -9.11 13.25
CA HIS A 180 9.77 -9.95 12.89
C HIS A 180 9.68 -11.35 13.51
N GLN A 181 9.10 -11.45 14.71
CA GLN A 181 8.99 -12.72 15.44
C GLN A 181 7.79 -13.58 15.02
N TYR A 182 6.62 -12.97 14.76
CA TYR A 182 5.34 -13.71 14.60
C TYR A 182 4.63 -13.46 13.26
N GLY A 183 5.16 -12.57 12.42
CA GLY A 183 4.57 -12.16 11.15
C GLY A 183 3.44 -11.13 11.28
N SER A 184 3.09 -10.49 10.15
CA SER A 184 2.20 -9.33 10.14
C SER A 184 0.76 -9.67 10.52
N GLY A 185 0.31 -10.89 10.19
CA GLY A 185 -1.09 -11.30 10.37
C GLY A 185 -1.60 -11.17 11.81
N HIS A 186 -0.76 -11.47 12.80
CA HIS A 186 -1.11 -11.38 14.22
C HIS A 186 -1.00 -9.95 14.77
N VAL A 187 -0.05 -9.16 14.25
CA VAL A 187 0.30 -7.85 14.81
C VAL A 187 -0.55 -6.72 14.21
N ARG A 188 -0.96 -6.85 12.95
CA ARG A 188 -1.72 -5.82 12.23
C ARG A 188 -2.98 -5.34 12.95
N PRO A 189 -3.85 -6.21 13.52
CA PRO A 189 -5.03 -5.73 14.25
C PRO A 189 -4.67 -4.83 15.44
N VAL A 190 -3.54 -5.09 16.11
CA VAL A 190 -3.06 -4.28 17.24
C VAL A 190 -2.58 -2.90 16.76
N VAL A 191 -1.81 -2.86 15.66
CA VAL A 191 -1.35 -1.61 15.02
C VAL A 191 -2.54 -0.73 14.65
N VAL A 192 -3.50 -1.28 13.91
CA VAL A 192 -4.66 -0.54 13.40
C VAL A 192 -5.56 -0.08 14.56
N HIS A 193 -5.73 -0.91 15.59
CA HIS A 193 -6.45 -0.51 16.78
C HIS A 193 -5.77 0.67 17.49
N TYR A 194 -4.45 0.60 17.72
CA TYR A 194 -3.69 1.67 18.40
C TYR A 194 -3.71 2.98 17.61
N LEU A 195 -3.58 2.90 16.27
CA LEU A 195 -3.74 4.05 15.37
C LEU A 195 -5.11 4.73 15.57
N ASN A 196 -6.19 3.93 15.56
CA ASN A 196 -7.55 4.43 15.67
C ASN A 196 -7.92 4.93 17.09
N SER A 197 -7.50 4.23 18.15
CA SER A 197 -7.96 4.49 19.52
C SER A 197 -7.11 5.51 20.26
N VAL A 198 -5.79 5.56 19.99
CA VAL A 198 -4.85 6.44 20.69
C VAL A 198 -4.36 7.55 19.76
N VAL A 199 -3.81 7.18 18.61
CA VAL A 199 -3.11 8.15 17.74
C VAL A 199 -4.07 9.17 17.12
N SER A 200 -5.30 8.78 16.76
CA SER A 200 -6.34 9.74 16.34
C SER A 200 -6.59 10.83 17.37
N GLY A 201 -6.58 10.48 18.67
CA GLY A 201 -6.74 11.45 19.76
C GLY A 201 -5.55 12.41 19.87
N LEU A 202 -4.33 11.91 19.67
CA LEU A 202 -3.11 12.73 19.68
C LEU A 202 -3.09 13.72 18.50
N LEU A 203 -3.45 13.28 17.29
CA LEU A 203 -3.53 14.16 16.12
C LEU A 203 -4.63 15.22 16.26
N ALA A 204 -5.72 14.91 16.96
CA ALA A 204 -6.81 15.83 17.26
C ALA A 204 -6.50 16.82 18.41
N GLY A 205 -5.39 16.62 19.13
CA GLY A 205 -5.00 17.43 20.27
C GLY A 205 -4.35 18.76 19.92
N SER A 206 -3.89 19.46 20.96
CA SER A 206 -3.14 20.71 20.87
C SER A 206 -1.64 20.47 21.09
N TYR A 207 -0.81 21.05 20.23
CA TYR A 207 0.65 20.90 20.27
C TYR A 207 1.34 22.07 19.61
N ARG A 208 2.55 22.37 20.08
CA ARG A 208 3.44 23.37 19.48
C ARG A 208 4.08 22.83 18.20
N GLU A 209 4.61 23.72 17.38
CA GLU A 209 5.16 23.39 16.07
C GLU A 209 6.19 22.24 16.12
N ALA A 210 7.21 22.34 16.98
CA ALA A 210 8.23 21.30 17.11
C ALA A 210 7.63 19.92 17.50
N VAL A 211 6.74 19.89 18.50
CA VAL A 211 6.07 18.65 18.95
C VAL A 211 5.17 18.09 17.84
N GLY A 212 4.49 18.96 17.09
CA GLY A 212 3.68 18.57 15.95
C GLY A 212 4.50 17.86 14.87
N ARG A 213 5.64 18.43 14.47
CA ARG A 213 6.53 17.79 13.47
C ARG A 213 6.99 16.42 13.93
N ASP A 214 7.42 16.32 15.19
CA ASP A 214 7.85 15.08 15.82
C ASP A 214 6.73 14.03 15.90
N LEU A 215 5.50 14.46 16.19
CA LEU A 215 4.31 13.62 16.20
C LEU A 215 3.99 13.12 14.78
N PHE A 216 3.93 14.01 13.79
CA PHE A 216 3.68 13.62 12.39
C PHE A 216 4.73 12.64 11.87
N ALA A 217 6.01 12.81 12.23
CA ALA A 217 7.07 11.87 11.86
C ALA A 217 6.83 10.49 12.50
N ALA A 218 6.50 10.44 13.79
CA ALA A 218 6.23 9.18 14.49
C ALA A 218 4.99 8.47 13.93
N VAL A 219 3.92 9.23 13.63
CA VAL A 219 2.68 8.68 13.09
C VAL A 219 2.83 8.25 11.64
N ALA A 220 3.63 8.96 10.83
CA ALA A 220 3.97 8.53 9.47
C ALA A 220 4.61 7.14 9.48
N ARG A 221 5.55 6.90 10.41
CA ARG A 221 6.21 5.59 10.59
C ARG A 221 5.24 4.47 10.94
N LEU A 222 4.35 4.71 11.89
CA LEU A 222 3.36 3.71 12.29
C LEU A 222 2.31 3.45 11.18
N THR A 223 1.96 4.49 10.42
CA THR A 223 1.03 4.39 9.29
C THR A 223 1.66 3.59 8.14
N GLU A 224 2.95 3.81 7.85
CA GLU A 224 3.71 3.02 6.88
C GLU A 224 3.79 1.55 7.30
N LEU A 225 4.06 1.26 8.58
CA LEU A 225 4.08 -0.10 9.11
C LEU A 225 2.73 -0.82 8.91
N ALA A 226 1.61 -0.13 9.12
CA ALA A 226 0.29 -0.69 8.85
C ALA A 226 0.08 -1.01 7.35
N GLY A 227 0.67 -0.20 6.46
CA GLY A 227 0.73 -0.46 5.02
C GLY A 227 1.59 -1.66 4.67
N TYR A 228 2.79 -1.77 5.25
CA TYR A 228 3.66 -2.94 5.11
C TYR A 228 2.96 -4.23 5.54
N MET A 229 2.27 -4.21 6.68
CA MET A 229 1.51 -5.35 7.16
C MET A 229 0.29 -5.66 6.28
N ALA A 230 -0.30 -4.66 5.61
CA ALA A 230 -1.35 -4.87 4.63
C ALA A 230 -0.80 -5.57 3.36
N VAL A 231 0.40 -5.20 2.89
CA VAL A 231 1.10 -5.93 1.82
C VAL A 231 1.33 -7.38 2.22
N ASP A 232 1.93 -7.61 3.38
CA ASP A 232 2.31 -8.94 3.85
C ASP A 232 1.10 -9.86 4.12
N THR A 233 -0.10 -9.28 4.29
CA THR A 233 -1.36 -10.01 4.46
C THR A 233 -2.24 -10.04 3.20
N GLY A 234 -1.68 -9.70 2.04
CA GLY A 234 -2.37 -9.81 0.74
C GLY A 234 -3.47 -8.76 0.52
N GLN A 235 -3.31 -7.56 1.06
CA GLN A 235 -4.26 -6.45 0.93
C GLN A 235 -3.64 -5.22 0.23
N PRO A 236 -3.22 -5.35 -1.05
CA PRO A 236 -2.48 -4.29 -1.76
C PRO A 236 -3.27 -2.99 -1.92
N GLY A 237 -4.60 -3.05 -2.06
CA GLY A 237 -5.44 -1.85 -2.13
C GLY A 237 -5.51 -1.07 -0.82
N LEU A 238 -5.38 -1.77 0.31
CA LEU A 238 -5.30 -1.16 1.63
C LEU A 238 -3.91 -0.60 1.88
N ALA A 239 -2.87 -1.35 1.50
CA ALA A 239 -1.49 -0.89 1.55
C ALA A 239 -1.28 0.43 0.78
N GLN A 240 -1.84 0.53 -0.43
CA GLN A 240 -1.83 1.76 -1.23
C GLN A 240 -2.34 2.97 -0.44
N ARG A 241 -3.51 2.84 0.20
CA ARG A 241 -4.11 3.91 1.02
C ARG A 241 -3.20 4.29 2.18
N TYR A 242 -2.66 3.30 2.89
CA TYR A 242 -1.74 3.54 4.00
C TYR A 242 -0.46 4.26 3.56
N TYR A 243 0.14 3.87 2.44
CA TYR A 243 1.35 4.53 1.95
C TYR A 243 1.11 5.96 1.47
N ILE A 244 -0.01 6.23 0.81
CA ILE A 244 -0.39 7.61 0.44
C ILE A 244 -0.51 8.47 1.69
N GLN A 245 -1.18 7.98 2.72
CA GLN A 245 -1.32 8.73 3.97
C GLN A 245 0.01 8.86 4.74
N ALA A 246 0.85 7.82 4.76
CA ALA A 246 2.19 7.89 5.36
C ALA A 246 3.06 8.96 4.69
N LEU A 247 3.05 9.01 3.35
CA LEU A 247 3.75 10.05 2.57
C LEU A 247 3.24 11.45 2.92
N ARG A 248 1.91 11.62 3.05
CA ARG A 248 1.31 12.90 3.40
C ARG A 248 1.67 13.35 4.83
N LEU A 249 1.70 12.41 5.77
CA LEU A 249 2.13 12.67 7.16
C LEU A 249 3.63 13.00 7.22
N ALA A 250 4.47 12.35 6.41
CA ALA A 250 5.89 12.71 6.29
C ALA A 250 6.08 14.14 5.75
N GLN A 251 5.24 14.59 4.79
CA GLN A 251 5.22 15.98 4.34
C GLN A 251 4.82 16.95 5.46
N ALA A 252 3.81 16.61 6.26
CA ALA A 252 3.44 17.40 7.42
C ALA A 252 4.57 17.45 8.46
N ALA A 253 5.31 16.38 8.65
CA ALA A 253 6.51 16.36 9.49
C ALA A 253 7.67 17.21 8.94
N GLY A 254 7.66 17.54 7.64
CA GLY A 254 8.79 18.13 6.96
C GLY A 254 9.96 17.16 6.74
N ASP A 255 9.74 15.86 6.96
CA ASP A 255 10.76 14.82 6.84
C ASP A 255 10.84 14.32 5.39
N ARG A 256 11.68 15.00 4.59
CA ARG A 256 11.90 14.64 3.19
C ARG A 256 12.60 13.29 3.03
N GLY A 257 13.50 12.95 3.96
CA GLY A 257 14.20 11.66 3.91
C GLY A 257 13.23 10.50 4.09
N TYR A 258 12.34 10.60 5.08
CA TYR A 258 11.32 9.58 5.30
C TYR A 258 10.25 9.56 4.20
N GLY A 259 9.89 10.71 3.61
CA GLY A 259 9.04 10.73 2.42
C GLY A 259 9.67 9.97 1.24
N GLY A 260 10.97 10.14 1.00
CA GLY A 260 11.72 9.35 0.02
C GLY A 260 11.73 7.86 0.36
N TYR A 261 11.85 7.50 1.64
CA TYR A 261 11.72 6.11 2.09
C TYR A 261 10.36 5.50 1.74
N VAL A 262 9.25 6.21 2.01
CA VAL A 262 7.91 5.72 1.67
C VAL A 262 7.77 5.49 0.16
N LEU A 263 8.35 6.35 -0.68
CA LEU A 263 8.36 6.16 -2.13
C LEU A 263 9.19 4.92 -2.52
N ALA A 264 10.45 4.84 -2.08
CA ALA A 264 11.43 3.86 -2.55
C ALA A 264 11.32 2.46 -1.91
N ALA A 265 10.96 2.34 -0.64
CA ALA A 265 10.83 1.05 0.06
C ALA A 265 9.39 0.57 0.22
N SER A 266 8.40 1.44 0.12
CA SER A 266 7.00 1.05 0.37
C SER A 266 6.19 1.04 -0.92
N MET A 267 6.01 2.20 -1.56
CA MET A 267 5.24 2.32 -2.80
C MET A 267 5.88 1.56 -3.97
N SER A 268 7.20 1.62 -4.11
CA SER A 268 7.94 0.86 -5.13
C SER A 268 7.79 -0.66 -4.99
N HIS A 269 7.82 -1.21 -3.77
CA HIS A 269 7.59 -2.63 -3.55
C HIS A 269 6.15 -3.05 -3.88
N LEU A 270 5.18 -2.21 -3.51
CA LEU A 270 3.79 -2.44 -3.91
C LEU A 270 3.63 -2.39 -5.43
N ALA A 271 4.28 -1.45 -6.12
CA ALA A 271 4.24 -1.37 -7.58
C ALA A 271 4.84 -2.63 -8.25
N ALA A 272 5.87 -3.24 -7.65
CA ALA A 272 6.42 -4.53 -8.10
C ALA A 272 5.39 -5.66 -8.02
N GLN A 273 4.70 -5.80 -6.88
CA GLN A 273 3.64 -6.81 -6.72
C GLN A 273 2.46 -6.59 -7.67
N LEU A 274 2.17 -5.33 -8.02
CA LEU A 274 1.13 -4.98 -8.99
C LEU A 274 1.58 -5.15 -10.45
N GLY A 275 2.81 -5.58 -10.71
CA GLY A 275 3.34 -5.80 -12.06
C GLY A 275 3.59 -4.51 -12.85
N ASN A 276 3.93 -3.40 -12.18
CA ASN A 276 4.17 -2.09 -12.82
C ASN A 276 5.62 -1.63 -12.66
N PRO A 277 6.59 -2.26 -13.35
CA PRO A 277 8.01 -2.01 -13.11
C PRO A 277 8.49 -0.61 -13.50
N ARG A 278 7.81 0.05 -14.47
CA ARG A 278 8.08 1.45 -14.81
C ARG A 278 7.83 2.39 -13.63
N GLU A 279 6.80 2.13 -12.83
CA GLU A 279 6.44 2.95 -11.67
C GLU A 279 7.51 2.86 -10.59
N ILE A 280 8.12 1.68 -10.38
CA ILE A 280 9.19 1.47 -9.41
C ILE A 280 10.37 2.43 -9.66
N ALA A 281 10.85 2.50 -10.91
CA ALA A 281 11.96 3.37 -11.27
C ALA A 281 11.60 4.85 -11.13
N GLN A 282 10.34 5.23 -11.41
CA GLN A 282 9.86 6.61 -11.27
C GLN A 282 9.76 7.02 -9.79
N LEU A 283 9.19 6.18 -8.94
CA LEU A 283 9.10 6.40 -7.50
C LEU A 283 10.48 6.50 -6.86
N ALA A 284 11.42 5.63 -7.25
CA ALA A 284 12.80 5.68 -6.76
C ALA A 284 13.52 6.97 -7.16
N ARG A 285 13.34 7.46 -8.39
CA ARG A 285 13.89 8.76 -8.83
C ARG A 285 13.22 9.94 -8.14
N ALA A 286 11.92 9.88 -7.92
CA ALA A 286 11.19 10.88 -7.13
C ALA A 286 11.72 10.94 -5.69
N ALA A 287 12.03 9.80 -5.08
CA ALA A 287 12.68 9.73 -3.77
C ALA A 287 14.06 10.42 -3.78
N GLN A 288 14.90 10.11 -4.78
CA GLN A 288 16.23 10.72 -4.93
C GLN A 288 16.14 12.24 -5.07
N GLU A 289 15.28 12.75 -5.96
CA GLU A 289 15.19 14.18 -6.19
C GLU A 289 14.52 14.91 -5.02
N GLY A 290 13.44 14.36 -4.45
CA GLY A 290 12.71 15.00 -3.36
C GLY A 290 13.45 15.02 -2.01
N ALA A 291 14.41 14.10 -1.82
CA ALA A 291 15.24 14.01 -0.63
C ALA A 291 16.67 14.51 -0.84
N ARG A 292 16.99 15.03 -2.03
CA ARG A 292 18.35 15.43 -2.42
C ARG A 292 19.02 16.36 -1.41
N GLY A 293 20.20 15.97 -0.94
CA GLY A 293 20.99 16.73 0.03
C GLY A 293 20.40 16.76 1.46
N ARG A 294 19.42 15.89 1.76
CA ARG A 294 18.75 15.80 3.07
C ARG A 294 18.75 14.40 3.66
N VAL A 295 19.48 13.47 3.04
CA VAL A 295 19.55 12.07 3.45
C VAL A 295 20.98 11.63 3.64
N THR A 296 21.17 10.61 4.46
CA THR A 296 22.47 9.98 4.65
C THR A 296 22.80 9.06 3.47
N PRO A 297 24.09 8.71 3.25
CA PRO A 297 24.48 7.79 2.19
C PRO A 297 23.76 6.44 2.24
N ARG A 298 23.38 5.97 3.44
CA ARG A 298 22.60 4.74 3.62
C ARG A 298 21.22 4.82 2.97
N ALA A 299 20.52 5.96 3.15
CA ALA A 299 19.23 6.18 2.51
C ALA A 299 19.37 6.37 0.99
N GLU A 300 20.43 7.05 0.52
CA GLU A 300 20.75 7.15 -0.90
C GLU A 300 20.99 5.77 -1.53
N ALA A 301 21.72 4.88 -0.84
CA ALA A 301 21.95 3.52 -1.27
C ALA A 301 20.63 2.75 -1.48
N MET A 302 19.69 2.87 -0.54
CA MET A 302 18.37 2.26 -0.66
C MET A 302 17.58 2.80 -1.86
N PHE A 303 17.63 4.11 -2.11
CA PHE A 303 16.92 4.71 -3.24
C PHE A 303 17.49 4.25 -4.58
N HIS A 304 18.81 4.09 -4.67
CA HIS A 304 19.46 3.53 -5.85
C HIS A 304 19.18 2.03 -6.03
N ALA A 305 19.11 1.25 -4.95
CA ALA A 305 18.73 -0.17 -5.03
C ALA A 305 17.29 -0.34 -5.54
N ALA A 306 16.35 0.49 -5.07
CA ALA A 306 14.98 0.50 -5.58
C ALA A 306 14.92 0.86 -7.08
N GLU A 307 15.72 1.83 -7.53
CA GLU A 307 15.83 2.18 -8.95
C GLU A 307 16.38 1.01 -9.79
N ALA A 308 17.43 0.34 -9.29
CA ALA A 308 18.02 -0.83 -9.93
C ALA A 308 16.97 -1.94 -10.12
N ARG A 309 16.15 -2.18 -9.10
CA ARG A 309 15.08 -3.18 -9.16
C ARG A 309 14.01 -2.86 -10.20
N GLY A 310 13.64 -1.57 -10.34
CA GLY A 310 12.74 -1.13 -11.39
C GLY A 310 13.30 -1.40 -12.79
N HIS A 311 14.59 -1.14 -13.01
CA HIS A 311 15.26 -1.43 -14.28
C HIS A 311 15.43 -2.93 -14.56
N ALA A 312 15.74 -3.71 -13.53
CA ALA A 312 15.88 -5.17 -13.64
C ALA A 312 14.57 -5.82 -14.10
N LEU A 313 13.43 -5.44 -13.50
CA LEU A 313 12.11 -5.94 -13.90
C LEU A 313 11.68 -5.47 -15.30
N LEU A 314 12.25 -4.37 -15.81
CA LEU A 314 12.07 -3.93 -17.20
C LEU A 314 12.98 -4.68 -18.20
N GLY A 315 13.91 -5.51 -17.71
CA GLY A 315 14.94 -6.15 -18.53
C GLY A 315 16.07 -5.23 -18.97
N ASP A 316 16.17 -4.01 -18.42
CA ASP A 316 17.23 -3.06 -18.76
C ASP A 316 18.47 -3.32 -17.88
N ALA A 317 19.23 -4.34 -18.26
CA ALA A 317 20.42 -4.78 -17.53
C ALA A 317 21.45 -3.65 -17.32
N ARG A 318 21.64 -2.78 -18.32
CA ARG A 318 22.62 -1.69 -18.23
C ARG A 318 22.20 -0.64 -17.20
N ALA A 319 20.94 -0.22 -17.23
CA ALA A 319 20.44 0.75 -16.26
C ALA A 319 20.39 0.15 -14.85
N ALA A 320 20.03 -1.13 -14.73
CA ALA A 320 20.05 -1.86 -13.47
C ALA A 320 21.47 -1.91 -12.88
N GLU A 321 22.47 -2.36 -13.64
CA GLU A 321 23.87 -2.41 -13.20
C GLU A 321 24.42 -1.03 -12.81
N ALA A 322 24.09 0.02 -13.58
CA ALA A 322 24.51 1.37 -13.26
C ALA A 322 23.91 1.88 -11.94
N ALA A 323 22.62 1.59 -11.68
CA ALA A 323 21.94 1.94 -10.44
C ALA A 323 22.44 1.10 -9.26
N SER A 324 22.63 -0.20 -9.43
CA SER A 324 23.26 -1.10 -8.44
C SER A 324 24.64 -0.61 -8.04
N GLY A 325 25.47 -0.21 -9.00
CA GLY A 325 26.80 0.36 -8.72
C GLY A 325 26.73 1.68 -7.93
N ARG A 326 25.70 2.51 -8.11
CA ARG A 326 25.48 3.70 -7.27
C ARG A 326 25.04 3.29 -5.85
N ALA A 327 24.19 2.28 -5.72
CA ALA A 327 23.76 1.77 -4.43
C ALA A 327 24.93 1.25 -3.59
N VAL A 328 25.81 0.45 -4.20
CA VAL A 328 27.03 -0.06 -3.54
C VAL A 328 27.93 1.10 -3.09
N ARG A 329 28.27 2.03 -3.98
CA ARG A 329 29.14 3.17 -3.64
C ARG A 329 28.57 4.05 -2.54
N ALA A 330 27.25 4.28 -2.54
CA ALA A 330 26.60 5.06 -1.50
C ALA A 330 26.65 4.35 -0.14
N LEU A 331 26.49 3.02 -0.11
CA LEU A 331 26.60 2.25 1.13
C LEU A 331 28.05 2.21 1.64
N GLU A 332 29.04 2.05 0.75
CA GLU A 332 30.47 2.11 1.08
C GLU A 332 30.89 3.46 1.68
N ALA A 333 30.18 4.54 1.34
CA ALA A 333 30.42 5.87 1.89
C ALA A 333 29.81 6.11 3.28
N VAL A 334 29.04 5.15 3.82
CA VAL A 334 28.49 5.25 5.17
C VAL A 334 29.62 5.21 6.18
N ASN A 335 29.64 6.17 7.10
CA ASN A 335 30.53 6.15 8.26
C ASN A 335 29.79 5.57 9.47
N PRO A 336 30.08 4.33 9.91
CA PRO A 336 29.36 3.71 11.04
C PRO A 336 29.51 4.46 12.36
N SER A 337 30.53 5.31 12.49
CA SER A 337 30.86 6.04 13.72
C SER A 337 30.13 7.38 13.85
N SER A 338 29.48 7.88 12.79
CA SER A 338 28.88 9.20 12.83
C SER A 338 27.56 9.25 13.61
N GLY A 339 26.81 8.13 13.62
CA GLY A 339 25.50 8.06 14.27
C GLY A 339 24.43 8.94 13.62
N ASP A 340 24.69 9.44 12.40
CA ASP A 340 23.79 10.36 11.69
C ASP A 340 22.54 9.67 11.12
N ASP A 341 22.58 8.34 10.99
CA ASP A 341 21.50 7.58 10.38
C ASP A 341 20.22 7.63 11.23
N PRO A 342 19.10 8.10 10.67
CA PRO A 342 17.82 8.00 11.34
C PRO A 342 17.46 6.55 11.65
N ALA A 343 16.78 6.30 12.77
CA ALA A 343 16.39 4.96 13.19
C ALA A 343 15.55 4.19 12.13
N TRP A 344 14.85 4.90 11.24
CA TRP A 344 14.07 4.27 10.18
C TRP A 344 14.93 3.66 9.06
N ILE A 345 16.16 4.14 8.81
CA ILE A 345 17.05 3.60 7.76
C ILE A 345 18.09 2.62 8.29
N ALA A 346 18.31 2.57 9.60
CA ALA A 346 19.37 1.78 10.23
C ALA A 346 19.36 0.27 9.86
N HIS A 347 18.23 -0.26 9.41
CA HIS A 347 18.09 -1.64 8.96
C HIS A 347 18.69 -1.93 7.57
N PHE A 348 19.00 -0.90 6.79
CA PHE A 348 19.58 -1.05 5.45
C PHE A 348 21.11 -1.17 5.59
N ASP A 349 21.59 -2.40 5.64
CA ASP A 349 23.00 -2.78 5.76
C ASP A 349 23.47 -3.53 4.50
N GLU A 350 24.70 -4.05 4.52
CA GLU A 350 25.28 -4.80 3.40
C GLU A 350 24.45 -6.05 3.07
N ALA A 351 23.90 -6.72 4.08
CA ALA A 351 23.07 -7.90 3.91
C ALA A 351 21.72 -7.56 3.23
N TYR A 352 21.15 -6.41 3.59
CA TYR A 352 19.95 -5.88 2.96
C TYR A 352 20.21 -5.46 1.51
N LEU A 353 21.34 -4.77 1.25
CA LEU A 353 21.69 -4.40 -0.12
C LEU A 353 21.90 -5.66 -0.98
N ALA A 354 22.58 -6.68 -0.45
CA ALA A 354 22.73 -7.96 -1.13
C ALA A 354 21.38 -8.63 -1.44
N ASP A 355 20.38 -8.54 -0.54
CA ASP A 355 19.00 -9.01 -0.80
C ASP A 355 18.38 -8.30 -2.01
N GLU A 356 18.42 -6.96 -2.06
CA GLU A 356 17.86 -6.20 -3.19
C GLU A 356 18.59 -6.47 -4.51
N LEU A 357 19.92 -6.63 -4.47
CA LEU A 357 20.71 -6.99 -5.66
C LEU A 357 20.43 -8.42 -6.13
N ALA A 358 20.19 -9.37 -5.21
CA ALA A 358 19.78 -10.73 -5.57
C ALA A 358 18.45 -10.75 -6.35
N HIS A 359 17.49 -9.91 -5.95
CA HIS A 359 16.25 -9.72 -6.72
C HIS A 359 16.54 -9.19 -8.12
N CYS A 360 17.37 -8.14 -8.24
CA CYS A 360 17.74 -7.56 -9.54
C CYS A 360 18.35 -8.60 -10.47
N HIS A 361 19.34 -9.36 -9.99
CA HIS A 361 20.00 -10.39 -10.78
C HIS A 361 19.08 -11.54 -11.15
N ARG A 362 18.19 -11.98 -10.24
CA ARG A 362 17.18 -13.00 -10.53
C ARG A 362 16.27 -12.55 -11.68
N ASP A 363 15.78 -11.31 -11.62
CA ASP A 363 14.84 -10.76 -12.60
C ASP A 363 15.49 -10.57 -13.97
N LEU A 364 16.81 -10.32 -14.01
CA LEU A 364 17.62 -10.28 -15.23
C LEU A 364 18.08 -11.65 -15.75
N GLY A 365 17.78 -12.74 -15.03
CA GLY A 365 18.24 -14.10 -15.39
C GLY A 365 19.74 -14.33 -15.18
N GLN A 366 20.40 -13.48 -14.37
CA GLN A 366 21.83 -13.56 -14.07
C GLN A 366 22.07 -14.49 -12.87
N ALA A 367 21.89 -15.79 -13.09
CA ALA A 367 21.79 -16.80 -12.05
C ALA A 367 22.98 -16.85 -11.07
N GLU A 368 24.22 -16.81 -11.57
CA GLU A 368 25.41 -16.85 -10.71
C GLU A 368 25.50 -15.63 -9.78
N ALA A 369 25.23 -14.44 -10.30
CA ALA A 369 25.23 -13.22 -9.51
C ALA A 369 24.08 -13.20 -8.49
N ALA A 370 22.89 -13.69 -8.87
CA ALA A 370 21.75 -13.85 -7.98
C ALA A 370 22.07 -14.81 -6.82
N ALA A 371 22.69 -15.96 -7.11
CA ALA A 371 23.09 -16.94 -6.11
C ALA A 371 24.10 -16.35 -5.11
N ARG A 372 25.13 -15.66 -5.60
CA ARG A 372 26.14 -15.01 -4.75
C ARG A 372 25.51 -13.98 -3.80
N CYS A 373 24.72 -13.05 -4.34
CA CYS A 373 24.07 -12.02 -3.52
C CYS A 373 23.06 -12.62 -2.52
N ALA A 374 22.32 -13.66 -2.91
CA ALA A 374 21.42 -14.36 -2.00
C ALA A 374 22.18 -15.05 -0.85
N GLN A 375 23.34 -15.66 -1.12
CA GLN A 375 24.20 -16.25 -0.09
C GLN A 375 24.77 -15.20 0.86
N GLU A 376 25.25 -14.07 0.34
CA GLU A 376 25.74 -12.94 1.14
C GLU A 376 24.64 -12.40 2.07
N SER A 377 23.44 -12.19 1.54
CA SER A 377 22.28 -11.77 2.33
C SER A 377 21.92 -12.78 3.43
N LEU A 378 21.88 -14.08 3.11
CA LEU A 378 21.59 -15.15 4.08
C LEU A 378 22.64 -15.25 5.19
N ALA A 379 23.91 -14.99 4.87
CA ALA A 379 25.01 -14.99 5.82
C ALA A 379 24.94 -13.79 6.77
N GLY A 380 24.54 -12.61 6.27
CA GLY A 380 24.45 -11.39 7.07
C GLY A 380 23.17 -11.27 7.91
N HIS A 381 22.05 -11.86 7.49
CA HIS A 381 20.80 -11.73 8.22
C HIS A 381 20.70 -12.63 9.47
N PRO A 382 20.37 -12.06 10.65
CA PRO A 382 20.19 -12.85 11.86
C PRO A 382 18.97 -13.78 11.76
N LYS A 383 18.96 -14.86 12.55
CA LYS A 383 17.86 -15.83 12.59
C LYS A 383 16.50 -15.21 12.91
N SER A 384 16.48 -14.10 13.63
CA SER A 384 15.26 -13.34 13.93
C SER A 384 14.58 -12.71 12.70
N ARG A 385 15.28 -12.60 11.57
CA ARG A 385 14.72 -12.12 10.28
C ARG A 385 14.20 -13.28 9.45
N ALA A 386 13.38 -14.14 10.05
CA ALA A 386 12.93 -15.40 9.45
C ALA A 386 12.25 -15.20 8.07
N ARG A 387 11.36 -14.21 7.93
CA ARG A 387 10.70 -13.87 6.65
C ARG A 387 11.71 -13.53 5.55
N ARG A 388 12.68 -12.65 5.84
CA ARG A 388 13.70 -12.24 4.85
C ARG A 388 14.61 -13.40 4.48
N ARG A 389 15.02 -14.21 5.46
CA ARG A 389 15.82 -15.41 5.20
C ARG A 389 15.07 -16.43 4.35
N ALA A 390 13.77 -16.62 4.57
CA ALA A 390 12.96 -17.48 3.72
C ALA A 390 12.97 -16.98 2.26
N ILE A 391 12.73 -15.69 2.04
CA ILE A 391 12.82 -15.07 0.71
C ILE A 391 14.22 -15.24 0.12
N GLY A 392 15.29 -15.02 0.89
CA GLY A 392 16.67 -15.25 0.46
C GLY A 392 16.95 -16.70 0.03
N TYR A 393 16.39 -17.69 0.73
CA TYR A 393 16.47 -19.10 0.30
C TYR A 393 15.70 -19.34 -1.00
N VAL A 394 14.53 -18.72 -1.19
CA VAL A 394 13.78 -18.84 -2.46
C VAL A 394 14.55 -18.19 -3.62
N LEU A 395 15.18 -17.04 -3.42
CA LEU A 395 16.04 -16.40 -4.42
C LEU A 395 17.22 -17.30 -4.80
N LEU A 396 17.88 -17.89 -3.81
CA LEU A 396 18.98 -18.83 -4.04
C LEU A 396 18.52 -20.09 -4.78
N ALA A 397 17.38 -20.67 -4.36
CA ALA A 397 16.77 -21.82 -5.03
C ALA A 397 16.41 -21.51 -6.48
N THR A 398 15.84 -20.32 -6.73
CA THR A 398 15.53 -19.85 -8.08
C THR A 398 16.79 -19.72 -8.94
N ALA A 399 17.85 -19.16 -8.40
CA ALA A 399 19.14 -19.05 -9.08
C ALA A 399 19.78 -20.42 -9.39
N GLN A 400 19.63 -21.41 -8.49
CA GLN A 400 20.06 -22.79 -8.73
C GLN A 400 19.24 -23.47 -9.82
N ALA A 401 17.92 -23.28 -9.84
CA ALA A 401 17.05 -23.80 -10.89
C ALA A 401 17.41 -23.19 -12.27
N GLN A 402 17.72 -21.89 -12.33
CA GLN A 402 18.20 -21.23 -13.55
C GLN A 402 19.54 -21.81 -14.04
N GLN A 403 20.38 -22.33 -13.15
CA GLN A 403 21.63 -23.05 -13.46
C GLN A 403 21.41 -24.52 -13.82
N ARG A 404 20.16 -25.02 -13.81
CA ARG A 404 19.77 -26.43 -13.99
C ARG A 404 20.20 -27.37 -12.86
N GLU A 405 20.56 -26.81 -11.70
CA GLU A 405 20.86 -27.56 -10.47
C GLU A 405 19.56 -27.86 -9.70
N VAL A 406 18.65 -28.61 -10.32
CA VAL A 406 17.24 -28.77 -9.87
C VAL A 406 17.14 -29.42 -8.49
N GLU A 407 17.95 -30.44 -8.22
CA GLU A 407 17.97 -31.11 -6.92
C GLU A 407 18.42 -30.16 -5.81
N GLN A 408 19.48 -29.39 -6.05
CA GLN A 408 19.95 -28.38 -5.11
C GLN A 408 18.91 -27.27 -4.89
N ALA A 409 18.23 -26.85 -5.96
CA ALA A 409 17.16 -25.86 -5.91
C ALA A 409 16.01 -26.32 -5.01
N CYS A 410 15.52 -27.56 -5.18
CA CYS A 410 14.44 -28.10 -4.34
C CYS A 410 14.87 -28.21 -2.87
N ASN A 411 16.08 -28.73 -2.61
CA ASN A 411 16.63 -28.83 -1.25
C ASN A 411 16.79 -27.46 -0.57
N THR A 412 17.17 -26.42 -1.33
CA THR A 412 17.24 -25.04 -0.82
C THR A 412 15.85 -24.45 -0.60
N GLY A 413 14.90 -24.71 -1.50
CA GLY A 413 13.50 -24.31 -1.37
C GLY A 413 12.84 -24.89 -0.11
N LEU A 414 13.15 -26.14 0.26
CA LEU A 414 12.66 -26.75 1.50
C LEU A 414 13.06 -25.97 2.76
N LYS A 415 14.22 -25.32 2.78
CA LYS A 415 14.62 -24.45 3.90
C LYS A 415 13.75 -23.19 4.01
N ALA A 416 13.31 -22.65 2.87
CA ALA A 416 12.36 -21.53 2.86
C ALA A 416 10.99 -21.96 3.40
N VAL A 417 10.52 -23.12 2.94
CA VAL A 417 9.29 -23.80 3.35
C VAL A 417 9.27 -24.03 4.86
N GLU A 418 10.33 -24.55 5.47
CA GLU A 418 10.47 -24.72 6.93
C GLU A 418 10.39 -23.40 7.71
N LEU A 419 11.05 -22.34 7.22
CA LEU A 419 10.99 -21.03 7.88
C LEU A 419 9.60 -20.40 7.81
N LEU A 420 8.88 -20.61 6.71
CA LEU A 420 7.55 -20.04 6.49
C LEU A 420 6.45 -20.79 7.27
N GLU A 421 6.64 -22.05 7.68
CA GLU A 421 5.68 -22.78 8.55
C GLU A 421 5.31 -22.00 9.81
N SER A 422 6.30 -21.31 10.38
CA SER A 422 6.14 -20.55 11.63
C SER A 422 5.60 -19.13 11.44
N LEU A 423 5.43 -18.67 10.19
CA LEU A 423 5.14 -17.28 9.85
C LEU A 423 3.84 -17.13 9.06
N ARG A 424 2.93 -16.28 9.53
CA ARG A 424 1.77 -15.85 8.71
C ARG A 424 2.18 -14.69 7.81
N SER A 425 2.71 -15.00 6.61
CA SER A 425 3.15 -14.05 5.59
C SER A 425 2.73 -14.51 4.19
N ASN A 426 1.84 -13.76 3.53
CA ASN A 426 1.48 -14.02 2.13
C ASN A 426 2.64 -13.67 1.19
N ARG A 427 3.48 -12.70 1.56
CA ARG A 427 4.64 -12.33 0.74
C ARG A 427 5.63 -13.48 0.61
N GLY A 428 5.85 -14.27 1.67
CA GLY A 428 6.68 -15.48 1.57
C GLY A 428 6.06 -16.52 0.62
N ALA A 429 4.75 -16.72 0.71
CA ALA A 429 4.01 -17.64 -0.17
C ALA A 429 4.07 -17.22 -1.64
N GLU A 430 3.92 -15.93 -1.96
CA GLU A 430 4.03 -15.42 -3.34
C GLU A 430 5.39 -15.76 -3.99
N TYR A 431 6.48 -15.71 -3.22
CA TYR A 431 7.80 -16.09 -3.72
C TYR A 431 7.92 -17.61 -3.92
N LEU A 432 7.36 -18.42 -3.02
CA LEU A 432 7.30 -19.87 -3.19
C LEU A 432 6.48 -20.26 -4.42
N ASP A 433 5.37 -19.55 -4.68
CA ASP A 433 4.53 -19.78 -5.85
C ASP A 433 5.26 -19.43 -7.16
N ASP A 434 5.97 -18.29 -7.21
CA ASP A 434 6.85 -17.94 -8.34
C ASP A 434 7.93 -19.01 -8.56
N PHE A 435 8.53 -19.52 -7.48
CA PHE A 435 9.52 -20.58 -7.57
C PHE A 435 8.93 -21.90 -8.08
N GLN A 436 7.73 -22.30 -7.63
CA GLN A 436 7.03 -23.48 -8.14
C GLN A 436 6.78 -23.37 -9.65
N GLN A 437 6.28 -22.23 -10.12
CA GLN A 437 6.06 -21.99 -11.55
C GLN A 437 7.34 -22.10 -12.36
N ARG A 438 8.48 -21.68 -11.80
CA ARG A 438 9.79 -21.82 -12.45
C ARG A 438 10.30 -23.26 -12.49
N LEU A 439 9.77 -24.15 -11.64
CA LEU A 439 10.07 -25.58 -11.67
C LEU A 439 9.18 -26.37 -12.65
N ASP A 440 8.13 -25.77 -13.23
CA ASP A 440 7.24 -26.44 -14.19
C ASP A 440 7.96 -27.18 -15.34
N PRO A 441 9.07 -26.66 -15.92
CA PRO A 441 9.83 -27.39 -16.94
C PRO A 441 10.45 -28.71 -16.44
N TYR A 442 10.56 -28.89 -15.13
CA TYR A 442 11.18 -30.02 -14.45
C TYR A 442 10.18 -30.88 -13.66
N ARG A 443 8.86 -30.69 -13.87
CA ARG A 443 7.79 -31.34 -13.08
C ARG A 443 7.85 -32.87 -13.04
N ASP A 444 8.48 -33.50 -14.02
CA ASP A 444 8.60 -34.96 -14.10
C ASP A 444 9.76 -35.52 -13.25
N GLU A 445 10.67 -34.65 -12.80
CA GLU A 445 11.76 -35.02 -11.89
C GLU A 445 11.20 -35.44 -10.52
N PRO A 446 11.65 -36.57 -9.94
CA PRO A 446 11.17 -37.05 -8.64
C PRO A 446 11.28 -35.99 -7.52
N VAL A 447 12.40 -35.25 -7.48
CA VAL A 447 12.66 -34.23 -6.45
C VAL A 447 11.68 -33.05 -6.53
N VAL A 448 11.23 -32.68 -7.73
CA VAL A 448 10.24 -31.60 -7.91
C VAL A 448 8.85 -32.06 -7.45
N ARG A 449 8.49 -33.32 -7.71
CA ARG A 449 7.23 -33.91 -7.21
C ARG A 449 7.22 -34.01 -5.68
N GLU A 450 8.33 -34.41 -5.07
CA GLU A 450 8.47 -34.46 -3.61
C GLU A 450 8.35 -33.06 -2.99
N PHE A 451 9.01 -32.06 -3.59
CA PHE A 451 8.90 -30.66 -3.18
C PHE A 451 7.44 -30.16 -3.25
N GLY A 452 6.75 -30.41 -4.37
CA GLY A 452 5.34 -30.06 -4.54
C GLY A 452 4.43 -30.74 -3.50
N ALA A 453 4.61 -32.03 -3.25
CA ALA A 453 3.84 -32.75 -2.23
C ALA A 453 4.05 -32.18 -0.81
N ARG A 454 5.27 -31.72 -0.49
CA ARG A 454 5.57 -31.09 0.80
C ARG A 454 4.86 -29.75 0.96
N LEU A 455 4.77 -28.95 -0.11
CA LEU A 455 4.03 -27.69 -0.13
C LEU A 455 2.52 -27.89 0.02
N GLU A 456 1.95 -28.88 -0.67
CA GLU A 456 0.52 -29.21 -0.54
C GLU A 456 0.16 -29.61 0.91
N LEU A 457 1.02 -30.38 1.56
CA LEU A 457 0.85 -30.76 2.97
C LEU A 457 0.87 -29.54 3.90
N GLN A 458 1.68 -28.53 3.61
CA GLN A 458 1.70 -27.29 4.39
C GLN A 458 0.47 -26.42 4.13
N ALA A 459 0.02 -26.31 2.89
CA ALA A 459 -1.19 -25.54 2.57
C ALA A 459 -2.46 -26.12 3.21
N ALA A 460 -2.44 -27.43 3.51
CA ALA A 460 -3.54 -28.15 4.17
C ALA A 460 -3.50 -28.10 5.71
N ALA A 461 -2.39 -27.67 6.33
CA ALA A 461 -2.19 -27.60 7.77
C ALA A 461 -2.52 -26.21 8.34
#